data_AF-A0ABD7HP45-F1
#
_entry.id   AF-A0ABD7HP45-F1
#
_cell.length_a   1.000
_cell.length_b   1.000
_cell.length_c   1.000
_cell.angle_alpha   90.00
_cell.angle_beta   90.00
_cell.angle_gamma   90.00
#
_symmetry.space_group_name_H-M   'P 1'
#
loop_
_entity.id
_entity.type
_entity.pdbx_description
1 polymer ?
#
loop_
_entity_poly.entity_id
_entity_poly.type
_entity_poly.pdbx_seq_one_letter_code
_entity_poly.pdbx_strand_id
1 'polypeptide(L)' 'RYNANKALMNLGYEALFPREETDVNPAILSALSPNADENHDFFSGSGSSYVIGKAVNTEDEDWDF' A
#
# COMPACT_ATOMS: atom_id res chain seq x y z
N ARG A 1 20.03 7.95 -10.18
CA ARG A 1 19.67 7.68 -11.60
C ARG A 1 18.16 7.70 -11.80
N TYR A 2 17.37 6.97 -11.01
CA TYR A 2 15.89 7.00 -11.04
C TYR A 2 15.26 8.41 -11.16
N ASN A 3 15.57 9.33 -10.23
CA ASN A 3 15.00 10.69 -10.25
C ASN A 3 15.45 11.55 -11.46
N ALA A 4 16.62 11.26 -12.04
CA ALA A 4 17.08 11.97 -13.24
C ALA A 4 16.24 11.60 -14.46
N ASN A 5 15.85 10.32 -14.61
CA ASN A 5 14.88 9.91 -15.63
C ASN A 5 13.52 10.59 -15.40
N LYS A 6 13.06 10.72 -14.16
CA LYS A 6 11.81 11.45 -13.84
C LYS A 6 11.89 12.92 -14.25
N ALA A 7 13.01 13.59 -14.01
CA ALA A 7 13.22 14.97 -14.44
C ALA A 7 13.21 15.11 -15.98
N LEU A 8 13.84 14.19 -16.70
CA LEU A 8 13.84 14.16 -18.17
C LEU A 8 12.43 13.94 -18.73
N MET A 9 11.68 12.98 -18.16
CA MET A 9 10.29 12.71 -18.54
C MET A 9 9.39 13.93 -18.33
N ASN A 10 9.57 14.69 -17.24
CA ASN A 10 8.82 15.93 -17.00
C ASN A 10 9.08 17.00 -18.06
N LEU A 11 10.23 16.95 -18.74
CA LEU A 11 10.61 17.85 -19.83
C LEU A 11 10.25 17.28 -21.22
N GLY A 12 9.62 16.11 -21.28
CA GLY A 12 9.26 15.43 -22.54
C GLY A 12 10.40 14.68 -23.22
N TYR A 13 11.53 14.47 -22.54
CA TYR A 13 12.66 13.70 -23.05
C TYR A 13 12.57 12.22 -22.65
N GLU A 14 13.22 11.38 -23.44
CA GLU A 14 13.38 9.96 -23.16
C GLU A 14 14.24 9.71 -21.92
N ALA A 15 14.05 8.53 -21.31
CA ALA A 15 14.85 8.07 -20.19
C ALA A 15 16.32 7.87 -20.62
N LEU A 16 17.26 8.43 -19.85
CA LEU A 16 18.69 8.31 -20.14
C LEU A 16 19.29 7.02 -19.57
N PHE A 17 18.83 6.59 -18.39
CA PHE A 17 19.36 5.42 -17.70
C PHE A 17 18.46 4.19 -17.92
N PRO A 18 19.02 3.01 -18.20
CA PRO A 18 18.26 1.78 -18.38
C PRO A 18 17.68 1.29 -17.04
N ARG A 19 16.75 0.31 -17.11
CA ARG A 19 15.97 -0.14 -15.95
C ARG A 19 16.87 -0.68 -14.84
N GLU A 20 17.90 -1.44 -15.20
CA GLU A 20 18.84 -2.09 -14.28
C GLU A 20 19.60 -1.07 -13.42
N GLU A 21 19.83 0.13 -13.95
CA GLU A 21 20.51 1.23 -13.25
C GLU A 21 19.56 2.15 -12.47
N THR A 22 18.25 1.92 -12.60
CA THR A 22 17.20 2.69 -11.92
C THR A 22 16.39 1.83 -10.95
N ASP A 23 16.86 0.62 -10.67
CA ASP A 23 16.27 -0.26 -9.67
C ASP A 23 16.50 0.32 -8.26
N VAL A 24 15.42 0.83 -7.67
CA VAL A 24 15.42 1.41 -6.33
C VAL A 24 14.67 0.45 -5.43
N ASN A 25 15.21 0.21 -4.23
CA ASN A 25 14.59 -0.67 -3.25
C ASN A 25 13.10 -0.31 -3.06
N PRO A 26 12.18 -1.28 -3.20
CA PRO A 26 10.74 -1.05 -3.05
C PRO A 26 10.34 -0.36 -1.74
N ALA A 27 11.05 -0.59 -0.63
CA ALA A 27 10.80 0.08 0.65
C ALA A 27 11.08 1.59 0.61
N ILE A 28 12.03 2.02 -0.21
CA ILE A 28 12.32 3.44 -0.43
C ILE A 28 11.25 4.07 -1.33
N LEU A 29 10.76 3.31 -2.32
CA LEU A 29 9.68 3.77 -3.20
C LEU A 29 8.35 3.90 -2.47
N SER A 30 8.00 2.97 -1.57
CA SER A 30 6.79 3.06 -0.75
C SER A 30 6.86 4.23 0.25
N ALA A 31 8.05 4.53 0.77
CA ALA A 31 8.27 5.67 1.66
C ALA A 31 8.18 7.05 0.97
N LEU A 32 8.28 7.13 -0.36
CA LEU A 32 8.12 8.39 -1.11
C LEU A 32 6.67 8.88 -1.16
N SER A 33 5.70 8.01 -0.89
CA SER A 33 4.28 8.34 -0.88
C SER A 33 3.57 7.52 0.20
N PRO A 34 3.90 7.76 1.49
CA PRO A 34 3.44 6.92 2.59
C PRO A 34 1.92 6.97 2.79
N ASN A 35 1.25 7.98 2.22
CA ASN A 35 -0.19 8.22 2.36
C ASN A 35 -0.99 7.88 1.08
N ALA A 36 -0.37 7.36 0.02
CA ALA A 36 -0.98 7.39 -1.32
C ALA A 36 -1.92 6.24 -1.68
N ASP A 37 -2.53 5.57 -0.69
CA ASP A 37 -3.76 4.79 -0.86
C ASP A 37 -4.33 4.36 0.52
N GLU A 38 -4.25 5.24 1.52
CA GLU A 38 -4.94 5.02 2.81
C GLU A 38 -6.44 5.37 2.68
N ASN A 39 -7.14 4.64 1.79
CA ASN A 39 -8.53 4.26 2.06
C ASN A 39 -8.50 3.08 3.05
N HIS A 40 -7.80 3.24 4.17
CA HIS A 40 -7.99 2.34 5.29
C HIS A 40 -9.26 2.81 5.99
N ASP A 41 -10.39 2.18 5.66
CA ASP A 41 -11.46 2.10 6.64
C ASP A 41 -10.88 1.39 7.87
N PHE A 42 -11.16 1.91 9.05
CA PHE A 42 -10.50 1.68 10.34
C PHE A 42 -10.43 0.19 10.78
N PHE A 43 -11.02 -0.72 9.99
CA PHE A 43 -11.13 -2.16 10.24
C PHE A 43 -10.22 -3.05 9.37
N SER A 44 -9.39 -2.53 8.46
CA SER A 44 -8.41 -3.35 7.71
C SER A 44 -7.09 -3.50 8.48
N GLY A 45 -7.19 -4.00 9.72
CA GLY A 45 -6.03 -4.48 10.45
C GLY A 45 -5.41 -5.68 9.73
N SER A 46 -4.24 -5.48 9.13
CA SER A 46 -3.26 -6.51 8.75
C SER A 46 -3.82 -7.75 8.03
N GLY A 47 -3.92 -7.68 6.70
CA GLY A 47 -4.08 -8.86 5.85
C GLY A 47 -5.05 -8.61 4.72
N SER A 48 -4.60 -8.78 3.48
CA SER A 48 -5.40 -8.74 2.25
C SER A 48 -6.36 -9.96 2.15
N SER A 49 -7.08 -10.28 3.21
CA SER A 49 -8.09 -11.32 3.25
C SER A 49 -9.34 -10.76 3.90
N TYR A 50 -10.42 -10.68 3.12
CA TYR A 50 -11.76 -10.49 3.66
C TYR A 50 -12.08 -11.71 4.54
N VAL A 51 -12.00 -11.55 5.85
CA VAL A 51 -12.52 -12.53 6.80
C VAL A 51 -14.00 -12.23 6.96
N ILE A 52 -14.87 -13.05 6.37
CA ILE A 52 -16.29 -13.01 6.68
C ILE A 52 -16.43 -13.49 8.12
N GLY A 53 -16.68 -12.56 9.04
CA GLY A 53 -16.98 -12.88 10.43
C GLY A 53 -18.21 -13.79 10.49
N LYS A 54 -18.08 -14.95 11.14
CA LYS A 54 -19.22 -15.81 11.40
C LYS A 54 -20.08 -15.15 12.46
N ALA A 55 -21.24 -14.62 12.05
CA ALA A 55 -22.24 -14.13 12.99
C ALA A 55 -22.88 -15.33 13.69
N VAL A 56 -22.99 -15.23 15.02
CA VAL A 56 -23.79 -16.13 15.86
C VAL A 56 -24.79 -15.28 16.62
N ASN A 57 -25.99 -15.81 16.85
CA ASN A 57 -26.97 -15.14 17.69
C ASN A 57 -26.46 -15.18 19.13
N THR A 58 -26.73 -14.11 19.88
CA THR A 58 -26.52 -14.09 21.32
C THR A 58 -27.47 -15.08 22.00
N GLU A 59 -26.97 -15.81 22.99
CA GLU A 59 -27.75 -16.72 23.83
C GLU A 59 -27.94 -16.09 25.21
N ASP A 60 -28.97 -16.49 25.96
CA ASP A 60 -29.28 -15.90 27.28
C ASP A 60 -28.09 -16.08 28.26
N GLU A 61 -27.32 -17.15 28.09
CA GLU A 61 -26.13 -17.51 28.86
C GLU A 61 -24.96 -16.51 28.67
N ASP A 62 -24.94 -15.75 27.56
CA ASP A 62 -23.93 -14.70 27.33
C ASP A 62 -24.07 -13.51 28.31
N TRP A 63 -25.19 -13.44 29.02
CA TRP A 63 -25.56 -12.34 29.92
C TRP A 63 -25.56 -12.72 31.40
N ASP A 64 -25.14 -13.94 31.74
CA ASP A 64 -24.98 -14.42 33.12
C ASP A 64 -23.56 -14.08 33.65
N PHE A 65 -23.41 -12.88 34.24
CA PHE A 65 -22.17 -12.39 34.88
C PHE A 65 -21.97 -12.88 36.33
#